data_AF-R9H5W7-F1
#
_entry.id   AF-R9H5W7-F1
#
_cell.length_a   1.000
_cell.length_b   1.000
_cell.length_c   1.000
_cell.angle_alpha   90.00
_cell.angle_beta   90.00
_cell.angle_gamma   90.00
#
_symmetry.space_group_name_H-M   'P 1'
#
loop_
_entity.id
_entity.type
_entity.pdbx_description
1 polymer ?
#
loop_
_entity_poly.entity_id
_entity_poly.type
_entity_poly.pdbx_seq_one_letter_code
_entity_poly.pdbx_strand_id
1 'polypeptide(L)'
;MRASSKQGGRRKGPKQESVDKYRESLQLYMTTELSCREICDLCGVGTSGFSAYVRKHYREVMLSRNGVTADGNGAAEIRLREKFGQSPAACAKYGKAIEACRDTARLEYNVSQIAHMFNLGATSLANQLRAHFPEIPVNRERERMLRGLSDNQQRGVRPQCALKYAGAVQMLRESDCTLRQAAEACGVPFGGLKQHLLFYHRDLVEKRRKKREVGRGAIRPGTLNGSGRPHFPTPAALEIYRQAVELYRTTALPITEIAERTGVSQSGLRSYLRTWHRELILERRGCTQTGQAWDIPLSATKRYLRSTAQKYAPAIRRLKEGGLSTAAVAAEFGLNPETFRKYLHEHEPELSATLGMGKLENGRTALRRSTEKYAEAVRLYETTTEPLSSIARRLGLQYNSVGGFVRRNCPEAIARHNALCAAEEAARTAVDGDTTTGQTKKV
;
A
#
# COMPACT_ATOMS: atom_id res chain seq x y z
N MET A 1 3.83 -19.08 10.29
CA MET A 1 2.43 -18.84 10.68
C MET A 1 2.38 -17.67 11.65
N ARG A 2 1.95 -16.47 11.21
CA ARG A 2 1.72 -15.33 12.12
C ARG A 2 0.21 -15.17 12.31
N ALA A 3 -0.28 -15.62 13.46
CA ALA A 3 -1.65 -15.35 13.90
C ALA A 3 -1.81 -13.83 14.05
N SER A 4 -2.59 -13.23 13.15
CA SER A 4 -3.00 -11.84 13.26
C SER A 4 -4.12 -11.79 14.30
N SER A 5 -3.77 -11.57 15.56
CA SER A 5 -4.73 -11.25 16.61
C SER A 5 -5.30 -9.86 16.31
N LYS A 6 -6.44 -9.83 15.61
CA LYS A 6 -7.30 -8.65 15.59
C LYS A 6 -7.78 -8.40 17.01
N GLN A 7 -7.07 -7.56 17.76
CA GLN A 7 -7.59 -6.99 18.98
C GLN A 7 -8.91 -6.29 18.63
N GLY A 8 -10.02 -6.88 19.07
CA GLY A 8 -11.35 -6.33 18.88
C GLY A 8 -11.40 -4.95 19.54
N GLY A 9 -11.64 -3.91 18.74
CA GLY A 9 -11.88 -2.57 19.24
C GLY A 9 -13.01 -2.61 20.27
N ARG A 10 -12.71 -2.23 21.51
CA ARG A 10 -13.62 -2.12 22.65
C ARG A 10 -14.89 -1.39 22.16
N ARG A 11 -16.03 -2.08 22.08
CA ARG A 11 -17.31 -1.51 21.63
C ARG A 11 -17.67 -0.35 22.56
N LYS A 12 -17.51 0.90 22.09
CA LYS A 12 -18.05 2.07 22.81
C LYS A 12 -19.57 1.88 22.94
N GLY A 13 -20.08 2.00 24.16
CA GLY A 13 -21.51 1.97 24.46
C GLY A 13 -22.28 3.07 23.71
N PRO A 14 -23.62 2.98 23.66
CA PRO A 14 -24.44 4.03 23.06
C PRO A 14 -24.20 5.37 23.75
N LYS A 15 -24.30 6.47 23.00
CA LYS A 15 -24.30 7.83 23.59
C LYS A 15 -25.57 8.00 24.42
N GLN A 16 -25.48 8.73 25.52
CA GLN A 16 -26.62 8.96 26.43
C GLN A 16 -27.85 9.52 25.71
N GLU A 17 -27.67 10.52 24.85
CA GLU A 17 -28.73 11.09 24.01
C GLU A 17 -29.48 10.04 23.16
N SER A 18 -28.78 9.01 22.66
CA SER A 18 -29.39 7.94 21.88
C SER A 18 -30.10 6.92 22.77
N VAL A 19 -29.62 6.71 24.00
CA VAL A 19 -30.27 5.88 25.00
C VAL A 19 -31.62 6.50 25.35
N ASP A 20 -31.64 7.80 25.65
CA ASP A 20 -32.87 8.49 26.07
C ASP A 20 -33.87 8.60 24.91
N LYS A 21 -33.40 8.92 23.70
CA LYS A 21 -34.25 9.01 22.50
C LYS A 21 -34.96 7.69 22.15
N TYR A 22 -34.30 6.54 22.34
CA TYR A 22 -34.83 5.24 21.92
C TYR A 22 -35.29 4.36 23.08
N ARG A 23 -35.30 4.88 24.32
CA ARG A 23 -35.63 4.12 25.54
C ARG A 23 -37.00 3.44 25.44
N GLU A 24 -38.03 4.23 25.16
CA GLU A 24 -39.42 3.77 25.09
C GLU A 24 -39.62 2.78 23.92
N SER A 25 -39.09 3.12 22.74
CA SER A 25 -39.14 2.23 21.57
C SER A 25 -38.42 0.91 21.80
N LEU A 26 -37.30 0.93 22.51
CA LEU A 26 -36.55 -0.28 22.85
C LEU A 26 -37.31 -1.16 23.84
N GLN A 27 -37.97 -0.56 24.82
CA GLN A 27 -38.81 -1.28 25.77
C GLN A 27 -39.96 -1.98 25.02
N LEU A 28 -40.70 -1.27 24.16
CA LEU A 28 -41.73 -1.86 23.32
C LEU A 28 -41.17 -2.97 22.41
N TYR A 29 -39.97 -2.78 21.86
CA TYR A 29 -39.30 -3.77 21.03
C TYR A 29 -38.89 -5.04 21.80
N MET A 30 -38.68 -4.96 23.11
CA MET A 30 -38.39 -6.12 23.97
C MET A 30 -39.65 -6.83 24.44
N THR A 31 -40.71 -6.08 24.73
CA THR A 31 -41.89 -6.62 25.43
C THR A 31 -43.07 -6.96 24.53
N THR A 32 -43.13 -6.43 23.30
CA THR A 32 -44.30 -6.59 22.41
C THR A 32 -43.95 -7.31 21.11
N GLU A 33 -44.93 -7.89 20.41
CA GLU A 33 -44.75 -8.47 19.07
C GLU A 33 -44.91 -7.46 17.91
N LEU A 34 -45.14 -6.18 18.22
CA LEU A 34 -45.31 -5.10 17.24
C LEU A 34 -44.12 -5.00 16.27
N SER A 35 -44.40 -4.68 15.00
CA SER A 35 -43.33 -4.47 14.03
C SER A 35 -42.48 -3.24 14.39
N CYS A 36 -41.23 -3.21 13.95
CA CYS A 36 -40.38 -2.01 14.11
C CYS A 36 -41.06 -0.74 13.60
N ARG A 37 -41.89 -0.85 12.55
CA ARG A 37 -42.59 0.28 11.97
C ARG A 37 -43.65 0.81 12.93
N GLU A 38 -44.51 -0.07 13.43
CA GLU A 38 -45.55 0.29 14.39
C GLU A 38 -44.96 0.87 15.68
N ILE A 39 -43.88 0.28 16.20
CA ILE A 39 -43.18 0.82 17.38
C ILE A 39 -42.64 2.23 17.12
N CYS A 40 -42.07 2.46 15.94
CA CYS A 40 -41.51 3.76 15.59
C CYS A 40 -42.60 4.81 15.39
N ASP A 41 -43.73 4.42 14.79
CA ASP A 41 -44.89 5.29 14.59
C ASP A 41 -45.52 5.66 15.96
N LEU A 42 -45.61 4.71 16.89
CA LEU A 42 -46.09 4.94 18.26
C LEU A 42 -45.18 5.87 19.07
N CYS A 43 -43.86 5.71 18.98
CA CYS A 43 -42.90 6.52 19.73
C CYS A 43 -42.45 7.80 19.00
N GLY A 44 -42.96 8.08 17.79
CA GLY A 44 -42.55 9.23 16.99
C GLY A 44 -41.06 9.24 16.60
N VAL A 45 -40.43 8.06 16.44
CA VAL A 45 -39.01 7.94 16.08
C VAL A 45 -38.81 7.46 14.65
N GLY A 46 -37.65 7.78 14.06
CA GLY A 46 -37.32 7.30 12.72
C GLY A 46 -37.01 5.79 12.70
N THR A 47 -37.73 5.03 11.89
CA THR A 47 -37.54 3.57 11.70
C THR A 47 -36.11 3.17 11.34
N SER A 48 -35.45 3.91 10.46
CA SER A 48 -34.07 3.66 10.04
C SER A 48 -33.07 3.87 11.19
N GLY A 49 -33.24 4.95 11.95
CA GLY A 49 -32.42 5.31 13.10
C GLY A 49 -32.54 4.31 14.25
N PHE A 50 -33.78 3.97 14.62
CA PHE A 50 -34.06 2.99 15.67
C PHE A 50 -33.54 1.60 15.29
N SER A 51 -33.80 1.13 14.07
CA SER A 51 -33.29 -0.16 13.58
C SER A 51 -31.76 -0.24 13.59
N ALA A 52 -31.07 0.87 13.26
CA ALA A 52 -29.62 0.94 13.31
C ALA A 52 -29.10 0.91 14.76
N TYR A 53 -29.80 1.59 15.67
CA TYR A 53 -29.51 1.61 17.10
C TYR A 53 -29.60 0.21 17.71
N VAL A 54 -30.72 -0.49 17.52
CA VAL A 54 -30.94 -1.86 18.00
C VAL A 54 -29.88 -2.81 17.42
N ARG A 55 -29.61 -2.76 16.10
CA ARG A 55 -28.61 -3.64 15.46
C ARG A 55 -27.20 -3.46 16.04
N LYS A 56 -26.85 -2.24 16.46
CA LYS A 56 -25.51 -1.89 16.92
C LYS A 56 -25.31 -2.16 18.41
N HIS A 57 -26.31 -1.84 19.24
CA HIS A 57 -26.18 -1.84 20.69
C HIS A 57 -26.98 -2.97 21.38
N TYR A 58 -28.06 -3.44 20.77
CA TYR A 58 -28.97 -4.47 21.32
C TYR A 58 -29.14 -5.63 20.33
N ARG A 59 -28.01 -6.10 19.78
CA ARG A 59 -27.99 -7.12 18.74
C ARG A 59 -28.55 -8.46 19.21
N GLU A 60 -28.28 -8.83 20.47
CA GLU A 60 -28.80 -10.05 21.09
C GLU A 60 -30.33 -10.03 21.17
N VAL A 61 -30.92 -8.92 21.60
CA VAL A 61 -32.38 -8.71 21.62
C VAL A 61 -32.98 -8.85 20.23
N MET A 62 -32.32 -8.27 19.22
CA MET A 62 -32.75 -8.42 17.83
C MET A 62 -32.65 -9.88 17.36
N LEU A 63 -31.61 -10.63 17.73
CA LEU A 63 -31.48 -12.05 17.37
C LEU A 63 -32.56 -12.89 18.05
N SER A 64 -32.78 -12.68 19.36
CA SER A 64 -33.80 -13.37 20.15
C SER A 64 -35.20 -13.16 19.61
N ARG A 65 -35.56 -11.92 19.24
CA ARG A 65 -36.85 -11.60 18.60
C ARG A 65 -37.06 -12.34 17.27
N ASN A 66 -35.99 -12.72 16.58
CA ASN A 66 -36.04 -13.49 15.34
C ASN A 66 -35.85 -15.00 15.58
N GLY A 67 -35.96 -15.48 16.82
CA GLY A 67 -35.85 -16.89 17.18
C GLY A 67 -34.42 -17.45 17.16
N VAL A 68 -33.40 -16.58 17.22
CA VAL A 68 -31.99 -16.99 17.19
C VAL A 68 -31.36 -16.75 18.56
N THR A 69 -30.93 -17.82 19.22
CA THR A 69 -30.16 -17.76 20.47
C THR A 69 -28.71 -17.39 20.15
N ALA A 70 -28.13 -16.49 20.95
CA ALA A 70 -26.79 -15.99 20.74
C ALA A 70 -26.10 -15.67 22.07
N ASP A 71 -25.02 -16.38 22.36
CA ASP A 71 -24.27 -16.21 23.59
C ASP A 71 -23.29 -15.03 23.40
N GLY A 72 -23.50 -13.93 24.14
CA GLY A 72 -22.65 -12.73 24.23
C GLY A 72 -21.75 -12.39 23.03
N ASN A 73 -20.53 -12.96 23.02
CA ASN A 73 -19.53 -12.69 21.97
C ASN A 73 -19.91 -13.23 20.58
N GLY A 74 -20.71 -14.29 20.48
CA GLY A 74 -21.16 -14.89 19.22
C GLY A 74 -22.22 -14.06 18.47
N ALA A 75 -22.98 -13.22 19.17
CA ALA A 75 -24.05 -12.40 18.58
C ALA A 75 -23.56 -11.47 17.46
N ALA A 76 -22.30 -11.03 17.51
CA ALA A 76 -21.70 -10.19 16.47
C ALA A 76 -21.67 -10.88 15.09
N GLU A 77 -21.31 -12.16 15.09
CA GLU A 77 -21.01 -12.94 13.88
C GLU A 77 -22.26 -13.57 13.28
N ILE A 78 -23.28 -13.84 14.10
CA ILE A 78 -24.55 -14.44 13.68
C ILE A 78 -25.31 -13.53 12.73
N ARG A 79 -25.63 -14.03 11.54
CA ARG A 79 -26.47 -13.33 10.55
C ARG A 79 -27.89 -13.87 10.59
N LEU A 80 -28.88 -12.97 10.69
CA LEU A 80 -30.31 -13.31 10.55
C LEU A 80 -30.66 -13.89 9.17
N ARG A 81 -29.87 -13.54 8.16
CA ARG A 81 -30.06 -13.99 6.79
C ARG A 81 -28.72 -14.14 6.13
N GLU A 82 -28.62 -15.17 5.31
CA GLU A 82 -27.55 -15.26 4.32
C GLU A 82 -27.52 -14.01 3.44
N LYS A 83 -26.30 -13.65 2.99
CA LYS A 83 -26.13 -12.49 2.10
C LYS A 83 -26.90 -12.66 0.78
N PHE A 84 -27.19 -13.90 0.39
CA PHE A 84 -27.79 -14.28 -0.88
C PHE A 84 -28.75 -15.46 -0.68
N GLY A 85 -29.62 -15.70 -1.66
CA GLY A 85 -30.64 -16.74 -1.58
C GLY A 85 -32.01 -16.20 -1.15
N GLN A 86 -32.97 -17.12 -1.08
CA GLN A 86 -34.34 -16.81 -0.69
C GLN A 86 -34.38 -16.27 0.75
N SER A 87 -35.22 -15.27 1.01
CA SER A 87 -35.45 -14.84 2.39
C SER A 87 -36.26 -15.89 3.16
N PRO A 88 -36.14 -15.98 4.50
CA PRO A 88 -36.98 -16.87 5.30
C PRO A 88 -38.48 -16.65 5.05
N ALA A 89 -38.93 -15.40 4.97
CA ALA A 89 -40.31 -15.06 4.63
C ALA A 89 -40.74 -15.57 3.24
N ALA A 90 -39.85 -15.48 2.24
CA ALA A 90 -40.14 -16.04 0.93
C ALA A 90 -40.12 -17.57 0.94
N CYS A 91 -39.28 -18.20 1.77
CA CYS A 91 -39.26 -19.65 1.96
C CYS A 91 -40.61 -20.11 2.54
N ALA A 92 -41.09 -19.45 3.60
CA ALA A 92 -42.40 -19.73 4.20
C ALA A 92 -43.56 -19.50 3.20
N LYS A 93 -43.52 -18.40 2.44
CA LYS A 93 -44.57 -18.07 1.46
C LYS A 93 -44.66 -19.06 0.30
N TYR A 94 -43.52 -19.45 -0.28
CA TYR A 94 -43.49 -20.26 -1.52
C TYR A 94 -43.20 -21.74 -1.29
N GLY A 95 -42.77 -22.15 -0.08
CA GLY A 95 -42.23 -23.49 0.21
C GLY A 95 -43.16 -24.62 -0.21
N LYS A 96 -44.40 -24.62 0.28
CA LYS A 96 -45.41 -25.65 -0.06
C LYS A 96 -45.68 -25.74 -1.57
N ALA A 97 -45.73 -24.61 -2.26
CA ALA A 97 -45.94 -24.57 -3.71
C ALA A 97 -44.71 -25.08 -4.49
N ILE A 98 -43.50 -24.80 -4.00
CA ILE A 98 -42.25 -25.32 -4.59
C ILE A 98 -42.17 -26.84 -4.42
N GLU A 99 -42.52 -27.36 -3.25
CA GLU A 99 -42.62 -28.81 -3.00
C GLU A 99 -43.64 -29.47 -3.92
N ALA A 100 -44.83 -28.87 -4.08
CA ALA A 100 -45.83 -29.34 -5.02
C ALA A 100 -45.35 -29.31 -6.48
N CYS A 101 -44.48 -28.36 -6.86
CA CYS A 101 -43.85 -28.36 -8.18
C CYS A 101 -42.83 -29.50 -8.37
N ARG A 102 -42.20 -29.98 -7.29
CA ARG A 102 -41.28 -31.14 -7.30
C ARG A 102 -42.02 -32.47 -7.31
N ASP A 103 -43.22 -32.50 -6.77
CA ASP A 103 -44.03 -33.69 -6.64
C ASP A 103 -44.49 -34.21 -8.01
N THR A 104 -44.16 -35.46 -8.29
CA THR A 104 -44.52 -36.15 -9.53
C THR A 104 -46.01 -36.49 -9.57
N ALA A 105 -46.67 -36.66 -8.42
CA ALA A 105 -48.10 -36.91 -8.35
C ALA A 105 -48.91 -35.73 -8.88
N ARG A 106 -48.36 -34.52 -8.81
CA ARG A 106 -49.01 -33.29 -9.29
C ARG A 106 -48.62 -32.93 -10.72
N LEU A 107 -47.94 -33.81 -11.47
CA LEU A 107 -47.42 -33.51 -12.82
C LEU A 107 -48.47 -33.01 -13.80
N GLU A 108 -49.74 -33.36 -13.61
CA GLU A 108 -50.87 -32.90 -14.42
C GLU A 108 -51.07 -31.37 -14.39
N TYR A 109 -50.75 -30.71 -13.27
CA TYR A 109 -50.91 -29.27 -13.11
C TYR A 109 -49.70 -28.49 -13.66
N ASN A 110 -49.94 -27.40 -14.37
CA ASN A 110 -48.87 -26.46 -14.72
C ASN A 110 -48.48 -25.58 -13.51
N VAL A 111 -47.35 -24.86 -13.62
CA VAL A 111 -46.85 -24.01 -12.52
C VAL A 111 -47.86 -22.93 -12.11
N SER A 112 -48.64 -22.40 -13.05
CA SER A 112 -49.67 -21.40 -12.77
C SER A 112 -50.83 -22.00 -11.96
N GLN A 113 -51.29 -23.19 -12.35
CA GLN A 113 -52.34 -23.93 -11.64
C GLN A 113 -51.89 -24.27 -10.22
N ILE A 114 -50.65 -24.74 -10.05
CA ILE A 114 -50.07 -24.96 -8.72
C ILE A 114 -50.03 -23.65 -7.93
N ALA A 115 -49.64 -22.53 -8.53
CA ALA A 115 -49.65 -21.25 -7.83
C ALA A 115 -51.05 -20.91 -7.29
N HIS A 116 -52.10 -21.10 -8.10
CA HIS A 116 -53.47 -20.85 -7.69
C HIS A 116 -53.94 -21.79 -6.57
N MET A 117 -53.53 -23.07 -6.57
CA MET A 117 -53.84 -24.01 -5.47
C MET A 117 -53.32 -23.53 -4.11
N PHE A 118 -52.24 -22.74 -4.09
CA PHE A 118 -51.65 -22.18 -2.88
C PHE A 118 -51.93 -20.69 -2.68
N ASN A 119 -52.89 -20.11 -3.40
CA ASN A 119 -53.23 -18.67 -3.35
C ASN A 119 -52.03 -17.75 -3.66
N LEU A 120 -51.20 -18.15 -4.61
CA LEU A 120 -50.01 -17.42 -5.05
C LEU A 120 -50.18 -16.87 -6.47
N GLY A 121 -49.51 -15.74 -6.75
CA GLY A 121 -49.41 -15.23 -8.11
C GLY A 121 -48.53 -16.14 -8.98
N ALA A 122 -49.07 -16.60 -10.10
CA ALA A 122 -48.39 -17.48 -11.06
C ALA A 122 -47.02 -16.93 -11.51
N THR A 123 -46.95 -15.65 -11.88
CA THR A 123 -45.71 -14.99 -12.30
C THR A 123 -44.68 -14.94 -11.17
N SER A 124 -45.13 -14.71 -9.93
CA SER A 124 -44.25 -14.64 -8.76
C SER A 124 -43.65 -16.00 -8.43
N LEU A 125 -44.46 -17.07 -8.43
CA LEU A 125 -43.97 -18.44 -8.22
C LEU A 125 -42.99 -18.85 -9.34
N ALA A 126 -43.33 -18.55 -10.60
CA ALA A 126 -42.45 -18.85 -11.73
C ALA A 126 -41.11 -18.10 -11.64
N ASN A 127 -41.10 -16.84 -11.23
CA ASN A 127 -39.87 -16.08 -11.00
C ASN A 127 -39.05 -16.65 -9.84
N GLN A 128 -39.72 -17.11 -8.77
CA GLN A 128 -39.06 -17.75 -7.63
C GLN A 128 -38.36 -19.04 -8.02
N LEU A 129 -39.03 -19.89 -8.81
CA LEU A 129 -38.45 -21.12 -9.36
C LEU A 129 -37.24 -20.81 -10.24
N ARG A 130 -37.35 -19.90 -11.23
CA ARG A 130 -36.22 -19.55 -12.10
C ARG A 130 -35.02 -18.97 -11.34
N ALA A 131 -35.28 -18.14 -10.31
CA ALA A 131 -34.21 -17.48 -9.56
C ALA A 131 -33.47 -18.42 -8.60
N HIS A 132 -34.16 -19.38 -8.00
CA HIS A 132 -33.63 -20.17 -6.88
C HIS A 132 -33.52 -21.66 -7.19
N PHE A 133 -34.45 -22.22 -7.97
CA PHE A 133 -34.58 -23.64 -8.28
C PHE A 133 -34.79 -23.88 -9.78
N PRO A 134 -33.83 -23.47 -10.65
CA PRO A 134 -33.98 -23.54 -12.11
C PRO A 134 -34.14 -24.97 -12.65
N GLU A 135 -33.70 -25.97 -11.90
CA GLU A 135 -33.83 -27.39 -12.23
C GLU A 135 -35.29 -27.88 -12.19
N ILE A 136 -36.09 -27.39 -11.24
CA ILE A 136 -37.49 -27.81 -11.07
C ILE A 136 -38.32 -27.57 -12.34
N PRO A 137 -38.39 -26.35 -12.92
CA PRO A 137 -39.19 -26.12 -14.11
C PRO A 137 -38.67 -26.87 -15.33
N VAL A 138 -37.36 -27.12 -15.43
CA VAL A 138 -36.76 -27.87 -16.56
C VAL A 138 -37.10 -29.36 -16.47
N ASN A 139 -36.88 -29.98 -15.30
CA ASN A 139 -37.14 -31.40 -15.08
C ASN A 139 -38.62 -31.71 -15.21
N ARG A 140 -39.46 -30.87 -14.60
CA ARG A 140 -40.91 -31.02 -14.66
C ARG A 140 -41.45 -30.94 -16.10
N GLU A 141 -40.94 -30.01 -16.91
CA GLU A 141 -41.37 -29.91 -18.30
C GLU A 141 -40.92 -31.11 -19.13
N ARG A 142 -39.69 -31.58 -18.91
CA ARG A 142 -39.19 -32.82 -19.54
C ARG A 142 -40.08 -34.02 -19.21
N GLU A 143 -40.45 -34.20 -17.94
CA GLU A 143 -41.35 -35.29 -17.52
C GLU A 143 -42.75 -35.16 -18.11
N ARG A 144 -43.29 -33.94 -18.19
CA ARG A 144 -44.58 -33.69 -18.84
C ARG A 144 -44.53 -34.01 -20.34
N MET A 145 -43.46 -33.62 -21.04
CA MET A 145 -43.25 -33.97 -22.45
C MET A 145 -43.20 -35.48 -22.65
N LEU A 146 -42.44 -36.20 -21.81
CA LEU A 146 -42.35 -37.67 -21.88
C LEU A 146 -43.71 -38.37 -21.67
N ARG A 147 -44.63 -37.75 -20.92
CA ARG A 147 -45.97 -38.29 -20.63
C ARG A 147 -47.07 -37.73 -21.53
N GLY A 148 -46.73 -36.95 -22.58
CA GLY A 148 -47.71 -36.33 -23.47
C GLY A 148 -48.56 -35.23 -22.81
N LEU A 149 -48.13 -34.71 -21.66
CA LEU A 149 -48.78 -33.64 -20.90
C LEU A 149 -48.22 -32.24 -21.24
N SER A 150 -47.43 -32.13 -22.30
CA SER A 150 -46.85 -30.85 -22.73
C SER A 150 -47.93 -29.91 -23.23
N ASP A 151 -47.94 -28.68 -22.73
CA ASP A 151 -48.86 -27.62 -23.19
C ASP A 151 -48.30 -26.85 -24.42
N ASN A 152 -47.20 -27.34 -25.01
CA ASN A 152 -46.46 -26.73 -26.12
C ASN A 152 -46.08 -25.25 -25.88
N GLN A 153 -46.10 -24.80 -24.63
CA GLN A 153 -45.72 -23.44 -24.29
C GLN A 153 -44.20 -23.35 -24.16
N GLN A 154 -43.62 -22.29 -24.73
CA GLN A 154 -42.20 -22.04 -24.62
C GLN A 154 -41.80 -21.72 -23.16
N ARG A 155 -41.09 -22.65 -22.52
CA ARG A 155 -40.43 -22.45 -21.22
C ARG A 155 -38.94 -22.21 -21.40
N GLY A 156 -38.38 -21.25 -20.66
CA GLY A 156 -36.97 -20.85 -20.77
C GLY A 156 -36.79 -19.44 -21.31
N VAL A 157 -35.61 -19.13 -21.85
CA VAL A 157 -35.35 -17.83 -22.48
C VAL A 157 -36.09 -17.76 -23.81
N ARG A 158 -36.85 -16.69 -24.07
CA ARG A 158 -37.36 -16.43 -25.42
C ARG A 158 -36.20 -16.05 -26.35
N PRO A 159 -36.07 -16.62 -27.56
CA PRO A 159 -34.99 -16.33 -28.49
C PRO A 159 -34.77 -14.84 -28.72
N GLN A 160 -35.86 -14.08 -28.88
CA GLN A 160 -35.80 -12.61 -29.03
C GLN A 160 -35.17 -11.92 -27.82
N CYS A 161 -35.48 -12.39 -26.60
CA CYS A 161 -34.85 -11.87 -25.37
C CYS A 161 -33.37 -12.28 -25.27
N ALA A 162 -33.02 -13.50 -25.68
CA ALA A 162 -31.64 -13.95 -25.71
C ALA A 162 -30.79 -13.05 -26.61
N LEU A 163 -31.28 -12.78 -27.83
CA LEU A 163 -30.64 -11.86 -28.78
C LEU A 163 -30.58 -10.44 -28.23
N LYS A 164 -31.68 -9.92 -27.68
CA LYS A 164 -31.76 -8.56 -27.12
C LYS A 164 -30.70 -8.29 -26.05
N TYR A 165 -30.44 -9.24 -25.16
CA TYR A 165 -29.49 -9.06 -24.06
C TYR A 165 -28.09 -9.61 -24.36
N ALA A 166 -27.87 -10.27 -25.51
CA ALA A 166 -26.61 -10.93 -25.83
C ALA A 166 -25.40 -10.00 -25.73
N GLY A 167 -25.46 -8.81 -26.34
CA GLY A 167 -24.37 -7.83 -26.28
C GLY A 167 -24.04 -7.37 -24.86
N ALA A 168 -25.07 -7.13 -24.04
CA ALA A 168 -24.87 -6.73 -22.65
C ALA A 168 -24.28 -7.86 -21.79
N VAL A 169 -24.68 -9.11 -22.05
CA VAL A 169 -24.10 -10.29 -21.39
C VAL A 169 -22.64 -10.47 -21.78
N GLN A 170 -22.32 -10.34 -23.07
CA GLN A 170 -20.95 -10.45 -23.58
C GLN A 170 -20.06 -9.37 -22.97
N MET A 171 -20.50 -8.11 -22.98
CA MET A 171 -19.79 -7.00 -22.35
C MET A 171 -19.50 -7.27 -20.86
N LEU A 172 -20.46 -7.85 -20.13
CA LEU A 172 -20.27 -8.22 -18.72
C LEU A 172 -19.37 -9.44 -18.52
N ARG A 173 -19.18 -10.31 -19.53
CA ARG A 173 -18.23 -11.43 -19.48
C ARG A 173 -16.79 -10.95 -19.69
N GLU A 174 -16.60 -10.02 -20.64
CA GLU A 174 -15.30 -9.56 -21.10
C GLU A 174 -14.75 -8.40 -20.25
N SER A 175 -15.62 -7.48 -19.81
CA SER A 175 -15.21 -6.27 -19.10
C SER A 175 -15.68 -6.23 -17.64
N ASP A 176 -15.00 -5.40 -16.85
CA ASP A 176 -15.34 -5.16 -15.44
C ASP A 176 -16.33 -3.99 -15.26
N CYS A 177 -17.12 -3.66 -16.28
CA CYS A 177 -18.14 -2.61 -16.23
C CYS A 177 -19.32 -2.94 -15.27
N THR A 178 -20.03 -1.90 -14.84
CA THR A 178 -21.23 -2.09 -14.02
C THR A 178 -22.42 -2.56 -14.84
N LEU A 179 -23.38 -3.21 -14.17
CA LEU A 179 -24.62 -3.66 -14.83
C LEU A 179 -25.39 -2.50 -15.48
N ARG A 180 -25.32 -1.30 -14.90
CA ARG A 180 -25.95 -0.11 -15.46
C ARG A 180 -25.24 0.37 -16.72
N GLN A 181 -23.91 0.43 -16.69
CA GLN A 181 -23.11 0.79 -17.88
C GLN A 181 -23.34 -0.18 -19.04
N ALA A 182 -23.39 -1.49 -18.77
CA ALA A 182 -23.70 -2.48 -19.80
C ALA A 182 -25.12 -2.32 -20.36
N ALA A 183 -26.09 -1.96 -19.51
CA ALA A 183 -27.45 -1.70 -19.94
C ALA A 183 -27.55 -0.46 -20.85
N GLU A 184 -26.91 0.64 -20.45
CA GLU A 184 -26.86 1.90 -21.20
C GLU A 184 -26.12 1.72 -22.53
N ALA A 185 -24.94 1.10 -22.52
CA ALA A 185 -24.14 0.90 -23.72
C ALA A 185 -24.80 0.00 -24.77
N CYS A 186 -25.62 -0.96 -24.33
CA CYS A 186 -26.36 -1.87 -25.22
C CYS A 186 -27.81 -1.43 -25.47
N GLY A 187 -28.25 -0.28 -24.94
CA GLY A 187 -29.62 0.21 -25.13
C GLY A 187 -30.71 -0.71 -24.55
N VAL A 188 -30.40 -1.48 -23.50
CA VAL A 188 -31.34 -2.43 -22.87
C VAL A 188 -31.84 -1.94 -21.52
N PRO A 189 -33.07 -2.29 -21.10
CA PRO A 189 -33.59 -1.86 -19.81
C PRO A 189 -32.83 -2.53 -18.66
N PHE A 190 -32.35 -1.72 -17.70
CA PHE A 190 -31.58 -2.21 -16.54
C PHE A 190 -32.31 -3.31 -15.74
N GLY A 191 -33.61 -3.11 -15.47
CA GLY A 191 -34.42 -4.08 -14.75
C GLY A 191 -34.54 -5.42 -15.47
N GLY A 192 -34.76 -5.37 -16.80
CA GLY A 192 -34.86 -6.55 -17.65
C GLY A 192 -33.54 -7.30 -17.76
N LEU A 193 -32.43 -6.59 -17.97
CA LEU A 193 -31.09 -7.19 -17.99
C LEU A 193 -30.74 -7.84 -16.64
N LYS A 194 -31.07 -7.19 -15.52
CA LYS A 194 -30.88 -7.75 -14.17
C LYS A 194 -31.63 -9.07 -14.00
N GLN A 195 -32.89 -9.13 -14.42
CA GLN A 195 -33.70 -10.36 -14.35
C GLN A 195 -33.14 -11.43 -15.29
N HIS A 196 -32.79 -11.07 -16.52
CA HIS A 196 -32.22 -11.99 -17.50
C HIS A 196 -30.94 -12.68 -16.99
N LEU A 197 -30.04 -11.93 -16.36
CA LEU A 197 -28.83 -12.48 -15.74
C LEU A 197 -29.14 -13.42 -14.58
N LEU A 198 -30.08 -13.03 -13.69
CA LEU A 198 -30.44 -13.84 -12.53
C LEU A 198 -31.06 -15.19 -12.93
N PHE A 199 -31.86 -15.22 -13.99
CA PHE A 199 -32.56 -16.43 -14.41
C PHE A 199 -31.69 -17.35 -15.28
N TYR A 200 -30.81 -16.79 -16.12
CA TYR A 200 -30.20 -17.58 -17.20
C TYR A 200 -28.67 -17.55 -17.22
N HIS A 201 -28.01 -16.62 -16.51
CA HIS A 201 -26.55 -16.49 -16.48
C HIS A 201 -26.03 -16.50 -15.05
N ARG A 202 -26.39 -17.54 -14.28
CA ARG A 202 -26.01 -17.68 -12.86
C ARG A 202 -24.49 -17.79 -12.68
N ASP A 203 -23.82 -18.49 -13.59
CA ASP A 203 -22.36 -18.60 -13.69
C ASP A 203 -21.69 -17.21 -13.72
N LEU A 204 -22.22 -16.31 -14.55
CA LEU A 204 -21.71 -14.96 -14.70
C LEU A 204 -21.95 -14.13 -13.43
N VAL A 205 -23.14 -14.23 -12.84
CA VAL A 205 -23.48 -13.55 -11.58
C VAL A 205 -22.55 -14.00 -10.46
N GLU A 206 -22.29 -15.30 -10.34
CA GLU A 206 -21.37 -15.86 -9.34
C GLU A 206 -19.91 -15.47 -9.57
N LYS A 207 -19.42 -15.56 -10.82
CA LYS A 207 -18.05 -15.15 -11.18
C LYS A 207 -17.81 -13.68 -10.83
N ARG A 208 -18.74 -12.79 -11.21
CA ARG A 208 -18.65 -11.36 -10.91
C ARG A 208 -18.81 -11.09 -9.41
N ARG A 209 -19.62 -11.87 -8.70
CA ARG A 209 -19.73 -11.80 -7.24
C ARG A 209 -18.40 -12.13 -6.55
N LYS A 210 -17.75 -13.24 -6.93
CA LYS A 210 -16.45 -13.64 -6.39
C LYS A 210 -15.40 -12.55 -6.63
N LYS A 211 -15.35 -11.99 -7.84
CA LYS A 211 -14.49 -10.82 -8.15
C LYS A 211 -14.72 -9.63 -7.20
N ARG A 212 -15.97 -9.26 -6.93
CA ARG A 212 -16.31 -8.16 -6.00
C ARG A 212 -15.94 -8.46 -4.56
N GLU A 213 -16.05 -9.71 -4.13
CA GLU A 213 -15.68 -10.11 -2.78
C GLU A 213 -14.16 -10.01 -2.57
N VAL A 214 -13.37 -10.44 -3.56
CA VAL A 214 -11.90 -10.23 -3.59
C VAL A 214 -11.56 -8.74 -3.61
N GLY A 215 -12.32 -7.94 -4.37
CA GLY A 215 -12.14 -6.49 -4.47
C GLY A 215 -12.55 -5.69 -3.22
N ARG A 216 -13.14 -6.32 -2.20
CA ARG A 216 -13.60 -5.60 -1.01
C ARG A 216 -12.40 -5.13 -0.19
N GLY A 217 -12.29 -3.80 -0.05
CA GLY A 217 -11.17 -3.19 0.68
C GLY A 217 -9.87 -3.13 -0.14
N ALA A 218 -9.93 -3.41 -1.44
CA ALA A 218 -8.80 -3.16 -2.32
C ALA A 218 -8.55 -1.65 -2.42
N ILE A 219 -7.32 -1.25 -2.11
CA ILE A 219 -6.86 0.16 -2.12
C ILE A 219 -6.07 0.48 -3.39
N ARG A 220 -5.63 -0.56 -4.12
CA ARG A 220 -4.81 -0.41 -5.33
C ARG A 220 -5.66 0.20 -6.45
N PRO A 221 -5.26 1.34 -7.05
CA PRO A 221 -5.92 1.92 -8.21
C PRO A 221 -6.12 0.91 -9.33
N GLY A 222 -7.24 1.03 -10.03
CA GLY A 222 -7.63 0.14 -11.13
C GLY A 222 -8.19 -1.21 -10.71
N THR A 223 -7.95 -1.68 -9.48
CA THR A 223 -8.57 -2.93 -9.00
C THR A 223 -10.08 -2.74 -8.76
N LEU A 224 -10.87 -3.78 -8.98
CA LEU A 224 -12.29 -3.73 -8.65
C LEU A 224 -12.50 -3.53 -7.16
N ASN A 225 -13.38 -2.61 -6.79
CA ASN A 225 -13.82 -2.45 -5.41
C ASN A 225 -15.01 -3.37 -5.08
N GLY A 226 -15.44 -3.37 -3.82
CA GLY A 226 -16.59 -4.17 -3.36
C GLY A 226 -17.93 -3.83 -4.03
N SER A 227 -18.06 -2.65 -4.66
CA SER A 227 -19.23 -2.27 -5.46
C SER A 227 -19.17 -2.78 -6.90
N GLY A 228 -18.05 -3.35 -7.32
CA GLY A 228 -17.79 -3.79 -8.70
C GLY A 228 -17.49 -2.65 -9.66
N ARG A 229 -17.05 -1.50 -9.13
CA ARG A 229 -16.45 -0.42 -9.92
C ARG A 229 -14.93 -0.49 -9.75
N PRO A 230 -14.14 -0.14 -10.77
CA PRO A 230 -12.71 -0.01 -10.56
C PRO A 230 -12.42 1.10 -9.54
N HIS A 231 -11.39 0.90 -8.72
CA HIS A 231 -10.96 1.85 -7.70
C HIS A 231 -10.26 3.04 -8.38
N PHE A 232 -11.00 4.13 -8.56
CA PHE A 232 -10.54 5.38 -9.18
C PHE A 232 -10.91 6.58 -8.31
N PRO A 233 -10.14 7.68 -8.39
CA PRO A 233 -10.50 8.91 -7.70
C PRO A 233 -11.78 9.47 -8.31
N THR A 234 -12.60 10.12 -7.48
CA THR A 234 -13.79 10.79 -7.97
C THR A 234 -13.39 12.01 -8.81
N PRO A 235 -14.21 12.43 -9.80
CA PRO A 235 -13.94 13.64 -10.57
C PRO A 235 -13.72 14.89 -9.71
N ALA A 236 -14.50 15.03 -8.64
CA ALA A 236 -14.33 16.12 -7.67
C ALA A 236 -12.97 16.06 -6.95
N ALA A 237 -12.50 14.88 -6.57
CA ALA A 237 -11.18 14.73 -5.94
C ALA A 237 -10.05 15.02 -6.92
N LEU A 238 -10.19 14.63 -8.19
CA LEU A 238 -9.22 14.97 -9.24
C LEU A 238 -9.04 16.48 -9.33
N GLU A 239 -10.13 17.26 -9.34
CA GLU A 239 -10.05 18.72 -9.45
C GLU A 239 -9.43 19.36 -8.20
N ILE A 240 -9.86 18.93 -7.00
CA ILE A 240 -9.32 19.45 -5.73
C ILE A 240 -7.79 19.32 -5.66
N TYR A 241 -7.26 18.18 -6.11
CA TYR A 241 -5.82 17.90 -6.01
C TYR A 241 -5.04 18.22 -7.29
N ARG A 242 -5.68 18.66 -8.37
CA ARG A 242 -5.06 18.87 -9.68
C ARG A 242 -3.81 19.75 -9.60
N GLN A 243 -3.95 20.95 -9.02
CA GLN A 243 -2.85 21.90 -8.88
C GLN A 243 -1.76 21.39 -7.93
N ALA A 244 -2.15 20.74 -6.82
CA ALA A 244 -1.21 20.22 -5.84
C ALA A 244 -0.35 19.07 -6.41
N VAL A 245 -0.94 18.21 -7.23
CA VAL A 245 -0.22 17.13 -7.93
C VAL A 245 0.76 17.70 -8.95
N GLU A 246 0.37 18.73 -9.70
CA GLU A 246 1.25 19.37 -10.69
C GLU A 246 2.45 20.03 -10.02
N LEU A 247 2.22 20.79 -8.95
CA LEU A 247 3.32 21.36 -8.14
C LEU A 247 4.20 20.26 -7.55
N TYR A 248 3.61 19.14 -7.10
CA TYR A 248 4.37 18.02 -6.59
C TYR A 248 5.25 17.37 -7.67
N ARG A 249 4.79 17.31 -8.92
CA ARG A 249 5.56 16.77 -10.03
C ARG A 249 6.72 17.68 -10.44
N THR A 250 6.44 18.96 -10.63
CA THR A 250 7.36 19.91 -11.28
C THR A 250 8.36 20.55 -10.32
N THR A 251 7.95 20.82 -9.08
CA THR A 251 8.78 21.57 -8.13
C THR A 251 9.53 20.67 -7.15
N ALA A 252 10.49 21.25 -6.41
CA ALA A 252 11.14 20.62 -5.27
C ALA A 252 10.48 20.94 -3.92
N LEU A 253 9.34 21.64 -3.93
CA LEU A 253 8.66 22.11 -2.72
C LEU A 253 8.24 20.94 -1.80
N PRO A 254 8.30 21.11 -0.47
CA PRO A 254 7.79 20.13 0.47
C PRO A 254 6.26 20.04 0.41
N ILE A 255 5.72 18.91 0.86
CA ILE A 255 4.25 18.66 0.86
C ILE A 255 3.51 19.70 1.72
N THR A 256 4.13 20.21 2.79
CA THR A 256 3.57 21.27 3.64
C THR A 256 3.28 22.53 2.83
N GLU A 257 4.28 23.02 2.13
CA GLU A 257 4.20 24.26 1.38
C GLU A 257 3.28 24.14 0.15
N ILE A 258 3.29 22.98 -0.51
CA ILE A 258 2.33 22.70 -1.60
C ILE A 258 0.90 22.73 -1.05
N ALA A 259 0.65 22.12 0.11
CA ALA A 259 -0.67 22.06 0.71
C ALA A 259 -1.19 23.46 1.09
N GLU A 260 -0.32 24.30 1.66
CA GLU A 260 -0.62 25.70 2.00
C GLU A 260 -0.94 26.52 0.74
N ARG A 261 -0.11 26.44 -0.30
CA ARG A 261 -0.30 27.20 -1.55
C ARG A 261 -1.58 26.84 -2.30
N THR A 262 -2.02 25.58 -2.24
CA THR A 262 -3.23 25.12 -2.93
C THR A 262 -4.45 25.04 -2.03
N GLY A 263 -4.34 25.41 -0.75
CA GLY A 263 -5.45 25.37 0.22
C GLY A 263 -5.97 23.96 0.54
N VAL A 264 -5.18 22.90 0.29
CA VAL A 264 -5.58 21.52 0.60
C VAL A 264 -5.00 21.09 1.94
N SER A 265 -5.66 20.15 2.63
CA SER A 265 -5.11 19.60 3.86
C SER A 265 -3.83 18.81 3.59
N GLN A 266 -2.77 19.04 4.37
CA GLN A 266 -1.50 18.30 4.26
C GLN A 266 -1.70 16.78 4.40
N SER A 267 -2.55 16.34 5.34
CA SER A 267 -2.84 14.92 5.55
C SER A 267 -3.63 14.33 4.37
N GLY A 268 -4.58 15.10 3.84
CA GLY A 268 -5.35 14.78 2.64
C GLY A 268 -4.45 14.61 1.41
N LEU A 269 -3.60 15.59 1.12
CA LEU A 269 -2.65 15.54 0.00
C LEU A 269 -1.70 14.36 0.12
N ARG A 270 -1.17 14.08 1.32
CA ARG A 270 -0.30 12.92 1.56
C ARG A 270 -1.04 11.60 1.29
N SER A 271 -2.29 11.47 1.75
CA SER A 271 -3.11 10.28 1.51
C SER A 271 -3.45 10.12 0.02
N TYR A 272 -3.77 11.23 -0.64
CA TYR A 272 -4.09 11.28 -2.06
C TYR A 272 -2.90 10.83 -2.92
N LEU A 273 -1.72 11.44 -2.74
CA LEU A 273 -0.50 11.06 -3.45
C LEU A 273 -0.12 9.60 -3.21
N ARG A 274 -0.24 9.11 -1.97
CA ARG A 274 0.09 7.71 -1.64
C ARG A 274 -0.83 6.70 -2.32
N THR A 275 -2.09 7.08 -2.54
CA THR A 275 -3.10 6.22 -3.16
C THR A 275 -3.06 6.30 -4.67
N TRP A 276 -3.00 7.51 -5.24
CA TRP A 276 -3.22 7.73 -6.67
C TRP A 276 -1.95 8.06 -7.46
N HIS A 277 -0.94 8.63 -6.81
CA HIS A 277 0.29 9.09 -7.45
C HIS A 277 1.55 8.54 -6.78
N ARG A 278 1.53 7.23 -6.53
CA ARG A 278 2.61 6.56 -5.79
C ARG A 278 3.91 6.55 -6.59
N GLU A 279 3.80 6.51 -7.91
CA GLU A 279 4.88 6.68 -8.87
C GLU A 279 5.61 8.02 -8.68
N LEU A 280 4.89 9.14 -8.51
CA LEU A 280 5.51 10.44 -8.26
C LEU A 280 6.28 10.47 -6.93
N ILE A 281 5.81 9.75 -5.91
CA ILE A 281 6.52 9.62 -4.64
C ILE A 281 7.84 8.86 -4.83
N LEU A 282 7.83 7.79 -5.62
CA LEU A 282 9.01 6.97 -5.89
C LEU A 282 10.01 7.71 -6.79
N GLU A 283 9.54 8.40 -7.83
CA GLU A 283 10.35 9.26 -8.68
C GLU A 283 11.04 10.35 -7.87
N ARG A 284 10.29 11.04 -7.00
CA ARG A 284 10.87 12.01 -6.05
C ARG A 284 11.88 11.39 -5.08
N ARG A 285 11.85 10.07 -4.87
CA ARG A 285 12.82 9.36 -4.03
C ARG A 285 14.04 8.84 -4.80
N GLY A 286 14.10 9.08 -6.11
CA GLY A 286 15.17 8.59 -6.98
C GLY A 286 15.01 7.12 -7.39
N CYS A 287 13.82 6.53 -7.25
CA CYS A 287 13.56 5.17 -7.73
C CYS A 287 13.23 5.20 -9.22
N THR A 288 14.01 4.50 -10.04
CA THR A 288 13.85 4.41 -11.50
C THR A 288 12.93 3.26 -11.96
N GLN A 289 12.45 2.41 -11.03
CA GLN A 289 11.57 1.30 -11.35
C GLN A 289 10.12 1.77 -11.61
N THR A 290 9.88 2.14 -12.86
CA THR A 290 8.56 2.47 -13.40
C THR A 290 7.75 1.19 -13.61
N GLY A 291 6.49 1.14 -13.15
CA GLY A 291 5.56 0.02 -13.44
C GLY A 291 5.19 -0.89 -12.26
N GLN A 292 5.91 -0.84 -11.13
CA GLN A 292 5.64 -1.64 -9.92
C GLN A 292 5.47 -0.79 -8.66
N ALA A 293 5.00 0.45 -8.80
CA ALA A 293 4.99 1.42 -7.70
C ALA A 293 4.29 0.92 -6.42
N TRP A 294 3.24 0.11 -6.59
CA TRP A 294 2.49 -0.51 -5.49
C TRP A 294 3.19 -1.69 -4.83
N ASP A 295 4.05 -2.40 -5.55
CA ASP A 295 4.77 -3.57 -5.07
C ASP A 295 6.03 -3.16 -4.28
N ILE A 296 6.53 -1.93 -4.51
CA ILE A 296 7.65 -1.35 -3.76
C ILE A 296 7.15 -0.74 -2.43
N PRO A 297 7.58 -1.23 -1.26
CA PRO A 297 7.16 -0.67 0.01
C PRO A 297 7.79 0.72 0.24
N LEU A 298 6.94 1.74 0.43
CA LEU A 298 7.37 3.11 0.76
C LEU A 298 8.14 3.21 2.09
N SER A 299 8.08 2.20 2.95
CA SER A 299 8.87 2.13 4.18
C SER A 299 10.32 1.70 3.92
N ALA A 300 10.56 0.88 2.89
CA ALA A 300 11.89 0.38 2.56
C ALA A 300 12.65 1.31 1.60
N THR A 301 11.96 2.22 0.92
CA THR A 301 12.60 3.22 0.05
C THR A 301 13.19 4.36 0.86
N LYS A 302 14.40 4.78 0.47
CA LYS A 302 15.10 5.92 1.07
C LYS A 302 14.22 7.18 1.03
N ARG A 303 14.19 7.93 2.12
CA ARG A 303 13.47 9.21 2.20
C ARG A 303 14.35 10.32 1.62
N TYR A 304 14.43 10.38 0.30
CA TYR A 304 15.09 11.49 -0.37
C TYR A 304 14.14 12.69 -0.47
N LEU A 305 14.63 13.87 -0.08
CA LEU A 305 13.91 15.14 -0.17
C LEU A 305 14.58 16.01 -1.23
N ARG A 306 13.86 16.31 -2.30
CA ARG A 306 14.36 17.14 -3.42
C ARG A 306 14.77 18.54 -2.97
N SER A 307 14.10 19.12 -1.97
CA SER A 307 14.47 20.40 -1.36
C SER A 307 15.83 20.34 -0.66
N THR A 308 16.07 19.29 0.12
CA THR A 308 17.36 19.05 0.79
C THR A 308 18.48 18.84 -0.23
N ALA A 309 18.20 18.11 -1.30
CA ALA A 309 19.15 17.93 -2.39
C ALA A 309 19.48 19.23 -3.11
N GLN A 310 18.48 20.06 -3.39
CA GLN A 310 18.68 21.37 -3.99
C GLN A 310 19.51 22.29 -3.08
N LYS A 311 19.29 22.24 -1.76
CA LYS A 311 20.10 22.97 -0.76
C LYS A 311 21.59 22.59 -0.83
N TYR A 312 21.90 21.31 -0.95
CA TYR A 312 23.29 20.81 -0.95
C TYR A 312 23.95 20.80 -2.34
N ALA A 313 23.18 20.92 -3.43
CA ALA A 313 23.70 20.81 -4.79
C ALA A 313 24.85 21.79 -5.12
N PRO A 314 24.81 23.09 -4.74
CA PRO A 314 25.92 24.01 -5.00
C PRO A 314 27.19 23.59 -4.25
N ALA A 315 27.06 23.22 -2.97
CA ALA A 315 28.17 22.76 -2.15
C ALA A 315 28.78 21.45 -2.68
N ILE A 316 27.96 20.52 -3.19
CA ILE A 316 28.44 19.27 -3.79
C ILE A 316 29.22 19.54 -5.08
N ARG A 317 28.74 20.45 -5.95
CA ARG A 317 29.46 20.84 -7.17
C ARG A 317 30.83 21.43 -6.84
N ARG A 318 30.86 22.41 -5.93
CA ARG A 318 32.11 23.05 -5.47
C ARG A 318 33.09 22.05 -4.89
N LEU A 319 32.58 21.03 -4.23
CA LEU A 319 33.38 19.99 -3.62
C LEU A 319 33.90 18.95 -4.64
N LYS A 320 33.17 18.70 -5.73
CA LYS A 320 33.62 17.90 -6.88
C LYS A 320 34.72 18.60 -7.70
N GLU A 321 34.71 19.93 -7.73
CA GLU A 321 35.79 20.75 -8.35
C GLU A 321 37.12 20.67 -7.58
N GLY A 322 37.11 20.16 -6.34
CA GLY A 322 38.30 19.87 -5.56
C GLY A 322 38.91 21.07 -4.83
N GLY A 323 40.02 20.82 -4.14
CA GLY A 323 40.86 21.83 -3.48
C GLY A 323 40.46 22.29 -2.07
N LEU A 324 39.22 22.02 -1.62
CA LEU A 324 38.73 22.44 -0.30
C LEU A 324 38.26 21.27 0.56
N SER A 325 38.34 21.45 1.89
CA SER A 325 37.79 20.49 2.85
C SER A 325 36.26 20.57 2.91
N THR A 326 35.60 19.46 3.29
CA THR A 326 34.14 19.43 3.52
C THR A 326 33.65 20.52 4.48
N ALA A 327 34.46 20.88 5.49
CA ALA A 327 34.14 21.93 6.44
C ALA A 327 34.24 23.33 5.82
N ALA A 328 35.26 23.57 4.98
CA ALA A 328 35.46 24.85 4.31
C ALA A 328 34.35 25.13 3.30
N VAL A 329 33.99 24.13 2.49
CA VAL A 329 32.86 24.24 1.55
C VAL A 329 31.54 24.41 2.32
N ALA A 330 31.33 23.70 3.42
CA ALA A 330 30.13 23.90 4.23
C ALA A 330 30.02 25.34 4.76
N ALA A 331 31.13 25.92 5.26
CA ALA A 331 31.16 27.30 5.74
C ALA A 331 30.85 28.31 4.63
N GLU A 332 31.40 28.13 3.43
CA GLU A 332 31.16 28.99 2.26
C GLU A 332 29.67 29.10 1.90
N PHE A 333 28.92 28.00 2.03
CA PHE A 333 27.49 27.95 1.74
C PHE A 333 26.59 28.11 2.99
N GLY A 334 27.15 28.49 4.15
CA GLY A 334 26.39 28.64 5.40
C GLY A 334 25.74 27.34 5.91
N LEU A 335 26.33 26.19 5.57
CA LEU A 335 25.84 24.86 5.94
C LEU A 335 26.53 24.36 7.21
N ASN A 336 25.81 23.57 8.01
CA ASN A 336 26.43 22.87 9.14
C ASN A 336 27.32 21.72 8.63
N PRO A 337 28.64 21.72 8.91
CA PRO A 337 29.58 20.72 8.41
C PRO A 337 29.23 19.27 8.73
N GLU A 338 28.74 18.97 9.94
CA GLU A 338 28.42 17.61 10.35
C GLU A 338 27.18 17.07 9.62
N THR A 339 26.16 17.90 9.48
CA THR A 339 24.96 17.53 8.74
C THR A 339 25.24 17.32 7.26
N PHE A 340 26.16 18.11 6.69
CA PHE A 340 26.58 17.98 5.30
C PHE A 340 27.41 16.71 5.08
N ARG A 341 28.35 16.36 5.97
CA ARG A 341 29.09 15.09 5.89
C ARG A 341 28.17 13.88 5.99
N LYS A 342 27.21 13.90 6.92
CA LYS A 342 26.21 12.83 7.03
C LYS A 342 25.40 12.69 5.73
N TYR A 343 24.98 13.82 5.15
CA TYR A 343 24.28 13.83 3.87
C TYR A 343 25.13 13.23 2.73
N LEU A 344 26.40 13.61 2.62
CA LEU A 344 27.34 13.05 1.63
C LEU A 344 27.48 11.53 1.80
N HIS A 345 27.62 11.05 3.04
CA HIS A 345 27.69 9.61 3.31
C HIS A 345 26.44 8.85 2.86
N GLU A 346 25.25 9.45 3.03
CA GLU A 346 23.97 8.81 2.70
C GLU A 346 23.61 8.88 1.20
N HIS A 347 24.00 9.96 0.53
CA HIS A 347 23.53 10.30 -0.82
C HIS A 347 24.60 10.34 -1.92
N GLU A 348 25.87 10.58 -1.59
CA GLU A 348 27.00 10.59 -2.53
C GLU A 348 28.16 9.76 -1.94
N PRO A 349 27.97 8.43 -1.77
CA PRO A 349 28.92 7.59 -1.04
C PRO A 349 30.30 7.50 -1.72
N GLU A 350 30.35 7.59 -3.05
CA GLU A 350 31.58 7.65 -3.83
C GLU A 350 32.38 8.91 -3.49
N LEU A 351 31.72 10.09 -3.51
CA LEU A 351 32.33 11.35 -3.13
C LEU A 351 32.75 11.34 -1.65
N SER A 352 31.91 10.78 -0.78
CA SER A 352 32.24 10.61 0.64
C SER A 352 33.47 9.72 0.84
N ALA A 353 33.60 8.64 0.07
CA ALA A 353 34.76 7.74 0.13
C ALA A 353 36.04 8.43 -0.34
N THR A 354 35.98 9.29 -1.36
CA THR A 354 37.15 10.05 -1.82
C THR A 354 37.66 11.06 -0.78
N LEU A 355 36.75 11.63 0.03
CA LEU A 355 37.07 12.63 1.06
C LEU A 355 37.39 12.03 2.43
N GLY A 356 37.06 10.76 2.62
CA GLY A 356 37.16 10.04 3.88
C GLY A 356 38.58 9.61 4.25
N MET A 357 38.67 8.79 5.28
CA MET A 357 39.93 8.13 5.65
C MET A 357 40.15 6.90 4.76
N GLY A 358 41.34 6.77 4.18
CA GLY A 358 41.78 5.57 3.46
C GLY A 358 42.64 4.67 4.34
N LYS A 359 42.71 3.38 4.01
CA LYS A 359 43.73 2.48 4.59
C LYS A 359 45.06 2.69 3.85
N LEU A 360 46.12 2.90 4.62
CA LEU A 360 47.50 2.89 4.18
C LEU A 360 47.98 1.44 3.98
N GLU A 361 49.09 1.26 3.26
CA GLU A 361 49.71 -0.04 3.01
C GLU A 361 50.07 -0.80 4.30
N ASN A 362 50.40 -0.05 5.36
CA ASN A 362 50.68 -0.58 6.70
C ASN A 362 49.41 -0.88 7.55
N GLY A 363 48.22 -0.89 6.93
CA GLY A 363 46.95 -1.19 7.58
C GLY A 363 46.37 -0.06 8.44
N ARG A 364 47.09 1.05 8.64
CA ARG A 364 46.60 2.21 9.41
C ARG A 364 45.64 3.07 8.59
N THR A 365 44.74 3.76 9.28
CA THR A 365 43.72 4.58 8.62
C THR A 365 44.12 6.05 8.70
N ALA A 366 44.26 6.71 7.55
CA ALA A 366 44.67 8.11 7.46
C ALA A 366 43.85 8.87 6.43
N LEU A 367 43.75 10.19 6.60
CA LEU A 367 42.94 11.04 5.73
C LEU A 367 43.65 11.18 4.38
N ARG A 368 42.97 10.81 3.28
CA ARG A 368 43.60 10.65 1.96
C ARG A 368 44.30 11.92 1.45
N ARG A 369 43.69 13.09 1.66
CA ARG A 369 44.33 14.38 1.34
C ARG A 369 45.65 14.63 2.09
N SER A 370 45.75 14.12 3.33
CA SER A 370 46.95 14.26 4.16
C SER A 370 48.02 13.25 3.77
N THR A 371 47.63 12.04 3.36
CA THR A 371 48.56 11.04 2.82
C THR A 371 49.17 11.55 1.52
N GLU A 372 48.36 12.12 0.62
CA GLU A 372 48.84 12.73 -0.63
C GLU A 372 49.72 13.96 -0.37
N LYS A 373 49.29 14.87 0.52
CA LYS A 373 50.06 16.08 0.87
C LYS A 373 51.43 15.77 1.48
N TYR A 374 51.54 14.72 2.29
CA TYR A 374 52.78 14.39 2.99
C TYR A 374 53.57 13.25 2.34
N ALA A 375 53.07 12.62 1.27
CA ALA A 375 53.71 11.47 0.62
C ALA A 375 55.17 11.73 0.26
N GLU A 376 55.46 12.90 -0.34
CA GLU A 376 56.81 13.26 -0.74
C GLU A 376 57.72 13.51 0.48
N ALA A 377 57.20 14.16 1.53
CA ALA A 377 57.94 14.37 2.76
C ALA A 377 58.27 13.05 3.47
N VAL A 378 57.33 12.09 3.49
CA VAL A 378 57.55 10.75 4.04
C VAL A 378 58.59 10.00 3.21
N ARG A 379 58.47 9.97 1.88
CA ARG A 379 59.45 9.32 0.99
C ARG A 379 60.86 9.85 1.21
N LEU A 380 61.03 11.17 1.27
CA LEU A 380 62.33 11.79 1.50
C LEU A 380 62.87 11.44 2.89
N TYR A 381 62.03 11.43 3.91
CA TYR A 381 62.44 11.06 5.26
C TYR A 381 62.85 9.58 5.36
N GLU A 382 62.20 8.69 4.60
CA GLU A 382 62.53 7.27 4.53
C GLU A 382 63.84 6.96 3.80
N THR A 383 64.24 7.81 2.85
CA THR A 383 65.32 7.51 1.89
C THR A 383 66.56 8.36 2.08
N THR A 384 66.51 9.37 2.95
CA THR A 384 67.61 10.30 3.21
C THR A 384 67.89 10.42 4.70
N THR A 385 69.10 10.82 5.04
CA THR A 385 69.52 11.15 6.42
C THR A 385 69.23 12.61 6.78
N GLU A 386 68.52 13.35 5.92
CA GLU A 386 68.10 14.72 6.20
C GLU A 386 67.08 14.76 7.35
N PRO A 387 67.22 15.69 8.32
CA PRO A 387 66.26 15.81 9.40
C PRO A 387 64.90 16.27 8.86
N LEU A 388 63.81 15.72 9.41
CA LEU A 388 62.43 16.01 9.00
C LEU A 388 62.08 17.50 9.03
N SER A 389 62.74 18.29 9.90
CA SER A 389 62.59 19.76 9.97
C SER A 389 63.12 20.47 8.71
N SER A 390 64.19 19.97 8.10
CA SER A 390 64.73 20.48 6.84
C SER A 390 63.83 20.13 5.67
N ILE A 391 63.38 18.87 5.60
CA ILE A 391 62.45 18.37 4.57
C ILE A 391 61.13 19.16 4.60
N ALA A 392 60.58 19.38 5.79
CA ALA A 392 59.36 20.16 5.97
C ALA A 392 59.54 21.61 5.48
N ARG A 393 60.67 22.25 5.78
CA ARG A 393 60.98 23.61 5.30
C ARG A 393 61.11 23.66 3.77
N ARG A 394 61.81 22.71 3.16
CA ARG A 394 62.00 22.62 1.70
C ARG A 394 60.67 22.46 0.95
N LEU A 395 59.75 21.67 1.50
CA LEU A 395 58.45 21.41 0.90
C LEU A 395 57.36 22.42 1.29
N GLY A 396 57.69 23.48 2.04
CA GLY A 396 56.72 24.48 2.51
C GLY A 396 55.67 23.91 3.48
N LEU A 397 56.01 22.84 4.20
CA LEU A 397 55.12 22.16 5.13
C LEU A 397 55.42 22.56 6.59
N GLN A 398 54.39 22.65 7.43
CA GLN A 398 54.61 22.83 8.86
C GLN A 398 55.18 21.55 9.49
N TYR A 399 56.37 21.67 10.09
CA TYR A 399 57.06 20.57 10.78
C TYR A 399 56.17 19.85 11.79
N ASN A 400 55.43 20.58 12.64
CA ASN A 400 54.57 19.97 13.65
C ASN A 400 53.45 19.11 13.05
N SER A 401 52.91 19.51 11.89
CA SER A 401 51.87 18.77 11.19
C SER A 401 52.42 17.51 10.51
N VAL A 402 53.57 17.61 9.84
CA VAL A 402 54.24 16.47 9.18
C VAL A 402 54.76 15.50 10.23
N GLY A 403 55.47 15.97 11.25
CA GLY A 403 55.99 15.14 12.33
C GLY A 403 54.88 14.46 13.14
N GLY A 404 53.76 15.15 13.37
CA GLY A 404 52.56 14.55 13.93
C GLY A 404 51.97 13.44 13.06
N PHE A 405 51.95 13.62 11.74
CA PHE A 405 51.48 12.63 10.78
C PHE A 405 52.40 11.40 10.72
N VAL A 406 53.71 11.59 10.59
CA VAL A 406 54.70 10.51 10.51
C VAL A 406 54.65 9.62 11.75
N ARG A 407 54.64 10.20 12.96
CA ARG A 407 54.56 9.42 14.22
C ARG A 407 53.30 8.56 14.33
N ARG A 408 52.16 9.05 13.86
CA ARG A 408 50.86 8.37 14.00
C ARG A 408 50.61 7.36 12.88
N ASN A 409 51.04 7.66 11.66
CA ASN A 409 50.65 6.91 10.46
C ASN A 409 51.80 6.17 9.78
N CYS A 410 53.06 6.57 9.97
CA CYS A 410 54.23 6.00 9.30
C CYS A 410 55.40 5.76 10.28
N PRO A 411 55.25 4.93 11.32
CA PRO A 411 56.35 4.64 12.25
C PRO A 411 57.51 3.88 11.59
N GLU A 412 57.20 3.08 10.56
CA GLU A 412 58.18 2.39 9.72
C GLU A 412 59.13 3.38 9.04
N ALA A 413 58.64 4.57 8.70
CA ALA A 413 59.47 5.62 8.11
C ALA A 413 60.54 6.12 9.08
N ILE A 414 60.19 6.22 10.37
CA ILE A 414 61.11 6.59 11.44
C ILE A 414 62.18 5.51 11.62
N ALA A 415 61.76 4.24 11.63
CA ALA A 415 62.69 3.11 11.77
C ALA A 415 63.70 3.06 10.62
N ARG A 416 63.25 3.27 9.36
CA ARG A 416 64.12 3.30 8.17
C ARG A 416 65.09 4.47 8.20
N HIS A 417 64.62 5.67 8.53
CA HIS A 417 65.47 6.85 8.67
C HIS A 417 66.56 6.66 9.73
N ASN A 418 66.19 6.16 10.92
CA ASN A 418 67.15 5.91 12.00
C ASN A 418 68.23 4.88 11.60
N ALA A 419 67.85 3.84 10.85
CA ALA A 419 68.79 2.87 10.32
C ALA A 419 69.76 3.48 9.30
N LEU A 420 69.28 4.38 8.43
CA LEU A 420 70.14 5.13 7.49
C LEU A 420 71.11 6.05 8.21
N CYS A 421 70.65 6.79 9.23
CA CYS A 421 71.52 7.66 10.03
C CYS A 421 72.60 6.85 10.77
N ALA A 422 72.24 5.71 11.37
CA ALA A 422 73.20 4.83 12.03
C ALA A 422 74.22 4.23 11.05
N ALA A 423 73.81 3.88 9.83
CA ALA A 423 74.70 3.38 8.79
C ALA A 423 75.66 4.46 8.27
N GLU A 424 75.20 5.71 8.11
CA GLU A 424 76.05 6.83 7.71
C GLU A 424 77.04 7.20 8.83
N GLU A 425 76.62 7.19 10.08
CA GLU A 425 77.49 7.38 11.25
C GLU A 425 78.54 6.26 11.35
N ALA A 426 78.15 5.00 11.17
CA ALA A 426 79.08 3.87 11.13
C ALA A 426 80.10 4.00 9.98
N ALA A 427 79.66 4.41 8.79
CA ALA A 427 80.55 4.66 7.66
C ALA A 427 81.53 5.82 7.90
N ARG A 428 81.09 6.91 8.56
CA ARG A 428 81.98 8.01 8.96
C ARG A 428 83.02 7.57 9.99
N THR A 429 82.62 6.80 11.00
CA THR A 429 83.56 6.27 12.01
C THR A 429 84.58 5.28 11.44
N ALA A 430 84.23 4.53 10.39
CA ALA A 430 85.15 3.65 9.68
C ALA A 430 86.20 4.43 8.85
N VAL A 431 85.83 5.58 8.28
CA VAL A 431 86.75 6.46 7.53
C VAL A 431 87.69 7.23 8.47
N ASP A 432 87.19 7.68 9.62
CA ASP A 432 88.02 8.35 10.64
C ASP A 432 88.99 7.37 11.33
N GLY A 433 88.63 6.08 11.45
CA GLY A 433 89.50 5.03 11.99
C GLY A 433 90.70 4.69 11.12
N ASP A 434 90.55 4.71 9.79
CA ASP A 434 91.61 4.32 8.84
C ASP A 434 92.70 5.40 8.68
N THR A 435 92.39 6.65 9.04
CA THR A 435 93.35 7.76 9.00
C THR A 435 94.38 7.69 10.14
N THR A 436 94.12 6.89 11.18
CA THR A 436 95.01 6.75 12.37
C THR A 436 96.00 5.58 12.30
N THR A 437 95.86 4.65 11.35
CA THR A 437 96.67 3.42 11.27
C THR A 437 97.86 3.49 10.29
N GLY A 438 98.16 4.66 9.73
CA GLY A 438 99.22 4.87 8.72
C GLY A 438 100.58 5.36 9.23
N GLN A 439 100.77 5.61 10.54
CA GLN A 439 102.06 6.06 11.09
C GLN A 439 102.46 5.23 12.31
N THR A 440 103.06 4.05 12.10
CA THR A 440 104.09 3.46 12.98
C THR A 440 104.55 2.10 12.42
N LYS A 441 105.57 2.13 11.56
CA LYS A 441 106.65 1.11 11.49
C LYS A 441 107.72 1.58 10.50
N LYS A 442 108.65 2.37 11.02
CA LYS A 442 109.99 2.55 10.45
C LYS A 442 110.98 2.41 11.59
N VAL A 443 112.04 1.66 11.29
CA VAL A 443 113.19 1.21 12.12
C VAL A 443 112.91 -0.03 12.95
#